data_AF-A0A967GP26-F1
#
_entry.id   AF-A0A967GP26-F1
#
_cell.length_a   1.000
_cell.length_b   1.000
_cell.length_c   1.000
_cell.angle_alpha   90.00
_cell.angle_beta   90.00
_cell.angle_gamma   90.00
#
_symmetry.space_group_name_H-M   'P 1'
#
loop_
_entity.id
_entity.type
_entity.pdbx_description
1 polymer ?
#
loop_
_entity_poly.entity_id
_entity_poly.type
_entity_poly.pdbx_seq_one_letter_code
_entity_poly.pdbx_strand_id
1 'polypeptide(L)'
;MAEPWITPDEIRSALREGDGRGVRIAILDSGVDTTHPELAGIDLADDVAIVSEGGRVRVKEESDGDVFGHGTAVTGIIHQCAPRATLGSFRVLGHFKESRAAVIREGIREAARRSYHVVQCSFGAPARPRDAAIYKGWIDALYLRGIHIVAAGSNSGFQT
;
A
#
# COMPACT_ATOMS: atom_id res chain seq x y z
N MET A 1 -6.02 22.48 -24.86
CA MET A 1 -6.46 21.36 -24.01
C MET A 1 -5.35 21.13 -23.01
N ALA A 2 -5.65 20.99 -21.71
CA ALA A 2 -4.61 20.71 -20.73
C ALA A 2 -3.97 19.35 -21.04
N GLU A 3 -2.64 19.27 -21.04
CA GLU A 3 -1.96 17.99 -21.16
C GLU A 3 -2.35 17.12 -19.96
N PRO A 4 -2.84 15.89 -20.17
CA PRO A 4 -3.33 15.04 -19.07
C PRO A 4 -2.19 14.44 -18.23
N TRP A 5 -0.93 14.69 -18.61
CA TRP A 5 0.26 14.14 -18.00
C TRP A 5 1.10 15.26 -17.40
N ILE A 6 1.61 15.00 -16.19
CA ILE A 6 2.58 15.86 -15.54
C ILE A 6 3.82 16.03 -16.43
N THR A 7 4.27 17.27 -16.60
CA THR A 7 5.45 17.60 -17.40
C THR A 7 6.74 17.21 -16.66
N PRO A 8 7.87 17.02 -17.38
CA PRO A 8 9.16 16.77 -16.73
C PRO A 8 9.58 17.85 -15.72
N ASP A 9 9.18 19.11 -15.94
CA ASP A 9 9.48 20.21 -15.02
C ASP A 9 8.62 20.15 -13.76
N GLU A 10 7.34 19.83 -13.88
CA GLU A 10 6.46 19.58 -12.73
C GLU A 10 6.94 18.36 -11.92
N ILE A 11 7.40 17.28 -12.56
CA ILE A 11 8.02 16.14 -11.88
C ILE A 11 9.26 16.59 -11.10
N ARG A 12 10.16 17.35 -11.73
CA ARG A 12 11.37 17.87 -11.07
C ARG A 12 11.05 18.77 -9.89
N SER A 13 10.03 19.61 -10.01
CA SER A 13 9.54 20.45 -8.91
C SER A 13 8.99 19.59 -7.78
N ALA A 14 8.12 18.63 -8.09
CA ALA A 14 7.52 17.72 -7.11
C ALA A 14 8.57 16.88 -6.37
N LEU A 15 9.60 16.38 -7.06
CA LEU A 15 10.70 15.63 -6.43
C LEU A 15 11.58 16.48 -5.50
N ARG A 16 11.66 17.79 -5.75
CA ARG A 16 12.45 18.72 -4.92
C ARG A 16 11.67 19.27 -3.73
N GLU A 17 10.38 19.54 -3.93
CA GLU A 17 9.57 20.37 -3.03
C GLU A 17 8.37 19.62 -2.45
N GLY A 18 7.98 18.48 -3.03
CA GLY A 18 6.87 17.66 -2.57
C GLY A 18 7.20 16.93 -1.27
N ASP A 19 6.40 17.17 -0.23
CA ASP A 19 6.56 16.55 1.09
C ASP A 19 5.41 15.56 1.42
N GLY A 20 4.47 15.36 0.50
CA GLY A 20 3.31 14.47 0.65
C GLY A 20 2.14 15.05 1.45
N ARG A 21 2.18 16.33 1.85
CA ARG A 21 1.11 16.95 2.63
C ARG A 21 -0.25 16.85 1.94
N GLY A 22 -1.25 16.40 2.69
CA GLY A 22 -2.62 16.20 2.20
C GLY A 22 -2.81 14.89 1.44
N VAL A 23 -1.75 14.12 1.20
CA VAL A 23 -1.83 12.79 0.57
C VAL A 23 -1.95 11.73 1.67
N ARG A 24 -2.90 10.82 1.48
CA ARG A 24 -3.10 9.63 2.33
C ARG A 24 -2.59 8.39 1.60
N ILE A 25 -1.65 7.66 2.21
CA ILE A 25 -1.00 6.48 1.64
C ILE A 25 -1.31 5.26 2.52
N ALA A 26 -1.99 4.26 1.95
CA ALA A 26 -2.26 2.99 2.59
C ALA A 26 -1.13 2.02 2.27
N ILE A 27 -0.44 1.55 3.31
CA ILE A 27 0.62 0.54 3.23
C ILE A 27 -0.04 -0.81 3.42
N LEU A 28 -0.27 -1.54 2.32
CA LEU A 28 -0.74 -2.91 2.36
C LEU A 28 0.48 -3.80 2.44
N ASP A 29 0.72 -4.41 3.59
CA ASP A 29 1.92 -5.22 3.80
C ASP A 29 1.78 -6.14 5.04
N SER A 30 2.87 -6.47 5.72
CA SER A 30 2.93 -7.27 6.96
C SER A 30 2.58 -6.50 8.24
N GLY A 31 2.12 -5.25 8.13
CA GLY A 31 1.89 -4.33 9.25
C GLY A 31 3.03 -3.30 9.39
N VAL A 32 2.96 -2.44 10.40
CA VAL A 32 3.97 -1.42 10.67
C VAL A 32 4.30 -1.40 12.16
N ASP A 33 5.58 -1.43 12.50
CA ASP A 33 6.09 -1.21 13.85
C ASP A 33 6.47 0.27 14.04
N THR A 34 5.59 1.05 14.67
CA THR A 34 5.84 2.47 14.96
C THR A 34 6.81 2.70 16.11
N THR A 35 7.21 1.64 16.83
CA THR A 35 8.23 1.72 17.88
C THR A 35 9.65 1.70 17.31
N HIS A 36 9.81 1.38 16.02
CA HIS A 36 11.09 1.41 15.33
C HIS A 36 11.71 2.83 15.36
N PRO A 37 13.01 2.99 15.71
CA PRO A 37 13.61 4.32 15.88
C PRO A 37 13.52 5.23 14.65
N GLU A 38 13.60 4.67 13.44
CA GLU A 38 13.48 5.43 12.19
C GLU A 38 12.04 5.86 11.85
N LEU A 39 11.04 5.29 12.54
CA LEU A 39 9.62 5.67 12.42
C LEU A 39 9.13 6.40 13.68
N ALA A 40 10.04 6.77 14.59
CA ALA A 40 9.69 7.41 15.84
C ALA A 40 8.92 8.72 15.59
N GLY A 41 7.74 8.84 16.19
CA GLY A 41 6.87 10.01 16.07
C GLY A 41 5.92 9.99 14.87
N ILE A 42 5.91 8.92 14.07
CA ILE A 42 4.84 8.70 13.09
C ILE A 42 3.57 8.28 13.82
N ASP A 43 2.47 8.96 13.51
CA ASP A 43 1.13 8.57 13.91
C ASP A 43 0.39 8.01 12.69
N LEU A 44 -0.06 6.75 12.79
CA LEU A 44 -0.81 6.10 11.73
C LEU A 44 -2.27 6.51 11.83
N ALA A 45 -2.84 7.02 10.73
CA ALA A 45 -4.26 7.37 10.70
C ALA A 45 -5.17 6.16 10.86
N ASP A 46 -4.71 4.99 10.43
CA ASP A 46 -5.38 3.70 10.59
C ASP A 46 -4.31 2.61 10.77
N ASP A 47 -4.57 1.65 11.65
CA ASP A 47 -3.74 0.44 11.80
C ASP A 47 -4.63 -0.79 11.90
N VAL A 48 -4.88 -1.45 10.76
CA VAL A 48 -5.85 -2.55 10.67
C VAL A 48 -5.22 -3.83 10.18
N ALA A 49 -5.76 -4.98 10.59
CA ALA A 49 -5.42 -6.29 10.04
C ALA A 49 -6.61 -6.92 9.31
N ILE A 50 -6.34 -7.45 8.12
CA ILE A 50 -7.32 -8.20 7.35
C ILE A 50 -7.06 -9.69 7.56
N VAL A 51 -7.95 -10.35 8.29
CA VAL A 51 -7.79 -11.75 8.70
C VAL A 51 -8.78 -12.65 7.99
N SER A 52 -8.36 -13.89 7.71
CA SER A 52 -9.21 -14.92 7.09
C SER A 52 -9.45 -16.05 8.10
N GLU A 53 -10.57 -16.02 8.80
CA GLU A 53 -10.95 -17.01 9.82
C GLU A 53 -12.19 -17.80 9.36
N GLY A 54 -12.13 -19.13 9.42
CA GLY A 54 -13.28 -19.98 9.05
C GLY A 54 -13.78 -19.77 7.62
N GLY A 55 -12.89 -19.39 6.69
CA GLY A 55 -13.24 -19.10 5.30
C GLY A 55 -13.89 -17.73 5.07
N ARG A 56 -14.00 -16.89 6.10
CA ARG A 56 -14.54 -15.53 6.01
C ARG A 56 -13.42 -14.51 6.24
N VAL A 57 -13.42 -13.45 5.44
CA VAL A 57 -12.51 -12.32 5.61
C VAL A 57 -13.15 -11.32 6.59
N ARG A 58 -12.37 -10.82 7.53
CA ARG A 58 -12.77 -9.82 8.53
C ARG A 58 -11.70 -8.74 8.66
N VAL A 59 -12.14 -7.55 9.03
CA VAL A 59 -11.27 -6.43 9.40
C VAL A 59 -11.16 -6.40 10.92
N LYS A 60 -9.93 -6.42 11.42
CA LYS A 60 -9.60 -6.12 12.82
C LYS A 60 -9.06 -4.70 12.84
N GLU A 61 -9.63 -3.84 13.69
CA GLU A 61 -9.25 -2.42 13.79
C GLU A 61 -7.89 -2.18 14.48
N GLU A 62 -7.18 -3.25 14.86
CA GLU A 62 -5.82 -3.22 15.39
C GLU A 62 -4.99 -4.28 14.69
N SER A 63 -3.81 -3.93 14.18
CA SER A 63 -3.00 -4.88 13.42
C SER A 63 -2.08 -5.75 14.28
N ASP A 64 -1.92 -5.49 15.57
CA ASP A 64 -0.85 -6.09 16.42
C ASP A 64 0.58 -5.74 15.94
N GLY A 65 0.73 -4.74 15.07
CA GLY A 65 2.02 -4.30 14.52
C GLY A 65 2.50 -5.13 13.33
N ASP A 66 3.78 -4.98 13.01
CA ASP A 66 4.43 -5.70 11.91
C ASP A 66 4.84 -7.11 12.32
N VAL A 67 4.32 -8.12 11.62
CA VAL A 67 4.60 -9.54 11.91
C VAL A 67 5.79 -10.12 11.14
N PHE A 68 6.43 -9.33 10.27
CA PHE A 68 7.56 -9.77 9.44
C PHE A 68 8.71 -8.76 9.35
N GLY A 69 8.43 -7.46 9.45
CA GLY A 69 9.39 -6.35 9.32
C GLY A 69 9.40 -5.68 7.94
N HIS A 70 8.76 -6.28 6.93
CA HIS A 70 8.79 -5.77 5.56
C HIS A 70 7.94 -4.50 5.40
N GLY A 71 6.75 -4.48 5.98
CA GLY A 71 5.88 -3.29 5.98
C GLY A 71 6.51 -2.11 6.71
N THR A 72 7.23 -2.35 7.81
CA THR A 72 8.01 -1.33 8.53
C THR A 72 9.10 -0.73 7.63
N ALA A 73 9.87 -1.57 6.93
CA ALA A 73 10.90 -1.11 6.00
C ALA A 73 10.32 -0.30 4.82
N VAL A 74 9.23 -0.78 4.23
CA VAL A 74 8.50 -0.06 3.17
C VAL A 74 8.00 1.29 3.66
N THR A 75 7.46 1.34 4.88
CA THR A 75 6.96 2.56 5.51
C THR A 75 8.07 3.58 5.72
N GLY A 76 9.27 3.15 6.15
CA GLY A 76 10.43 4.02 6.30
C GLY A 76 10.84 4.69 4.99
N ILE A 77 10.90 3.94 3.89
CA ILE A 77 11.21 4.49 2.57
C ILE A 77 10.17 5.53 2.14
N ILE A 78 8.88 5.23 2.30
CA ILE A 78 7.80 6.16 1.96
C ILE A 78 7.90 7.43 2.81
N HIS A 79 8.15 7.29 4.12
CA HIS A 79 8.24 8.42 5.03
C HIS A 79 9.44 9.33 4.71
N GLN A 80 10.57 8.76 4.28
CA GLN A 80 11.72 9.57 3.82
C GLN A 80 11.40 10.39 2.57
N CYS A 81 10.60 9.85 1.65
CA CYS A 81 10.19 10.55 0.43
C CYS A 81 9.04 11.54 0.65
N ALA A 82 8.11 11.22 1.55
CA ALA A 82 6.86 11.95 1.76
C ALA A 82 6.59 12.14 3.27
N PRO A 83 7.44 12.92 3.99
CA PRO A 83 7.42 12.98 5.45
C PRO A 83 6.14 13.59 6.04
N ARG A 84 5.33 14.27 5.24
CA ARG A 84 4.05 14.87 5.66
C ARG A 84 2.82 14.17 5.09
N ALA A 85 3.01 13.02 4.44
CA ALA A 85 1.90 12.16 4.07
C ALA A 85 1.23 11.58 5.33
N THR A 86 -0.08 11.41 5.26
CA THR A 86 -0.84 10.64 6.24
C THR A 86 -0.71 9.16 5.89
N LEU A 87 -0.11 8.37 6.77
CA LEU A 87 0.13 6.95 6.55
C LEU A 87 -0.91 6.10 7.26
N GLY A 88 -1.30 4.98 6.65
CA GLY A 88 -2.15 3.97 7.28
C GLY A 88 -1.58 2.58 7.03
N SER A 89 -1.56 1.75 8.07
CA SER A 89 -1.14 0.35 8.03
C SER A 89 -2.34 -0.56 7.79
N PHE A 90 -2.24 -1.37 6.73
CA PHE A 90 -3.26 -2.36 6.37
C PHE A 90 -2.57 -3.72 6.25
N ARG A 91 -2.49 -4.45 7.37
CA ARG A 91 -1.84 -5.76 7.41
C ARG A 91 -2.65 -6.80 6.64
N VAL A 92 -2.12 -7.19 5.48
CA VAL A 92 -2.69 -8.20 4.58
C VAL A 92 -1.77 -9.40 4.39
N LEU A 93 -0.50 -9.29 4.82
CA LEU A 93 0.48 -10.37 4.75
C LEU A 93 0.69 -11.02 6.13
N GLY A 94 0.92 -12.34 6.11
CA GLY A 94 1.28 -13.12 7.30
C GLY A 94 2.78 -13.15 7.60
N HIS A 95 3.15 -13.98 8.59
CA HIS A 95 4.53 -14.18 9.06
C HIS A 95 5.48 -14.77 8.01
N PHE A 96 5.00 -15.26 6.87
CA PHE A 96 5.81 -15.76 5.77
C PHE A 96 5.60 -14.95 4.47
N LYS A 97 5.11 -13.71 4.58
CA LYS A 97 4.77 -12.80 3.46
C LYS A 97 3.74 -13.37 2.47
N GLU A 98 2.92 -14.28 2.94
CA GLU A 98 1.85 -14.90 2.18
C GLU A 98 0.52 -14.18 2.40
N SER A 99 -0.34 -14.22 1.40
CA SER A 99 -1.71 -13.72 1.49
C SER A 99 -2.64 -14.42 0.50
N ARG A 100 -3.94 -14.17 0.64
CA ARG A 100 -4.98 -14.65 -0.26
C ARG A 100 -5.57 -13.47 -1.02
N ALA A 101 -5.96 -13.69 -2.28
CA ALA A 101 -6.58 -12.65 -3.10
C ALA A 101 -7.79 -11.97 -2.42
N ALA A 102 -8.58 -12.73 -1.64
CA ALA A 102 -9.72 -12.19 -0.90
C ALA A 102 -9.31 -11.26 0.26
N VAL A 103 -8.18 -11.53 0.93
CA VAL A 103 -7.61 -10.69 2.00
C VAL A 103 -7.07 -9.39 1.40
N ILE A 104 -6.28 -9.49 0.32
CA ILE A 104 -5.75 -8.32 -0.39
C ILE A 104 -6.90 -7.42 -0.87
N ARG A 105 -7.89 -8.00 -1.54
CA ARG A 105 -9.05 -7.26 -2.06
C ARG A 105 -9.80 -6.52 -0.95
N GLU A 106 -9.93 -7.14 0.22
CA GLU A 106 -10.59 -6.52 1.37
C GLU A 106 -9.76 -5.38 1.96
N GLY A 107 -8.44 -5.53 2.08
CA GLY A 107 -7.56 -4.43 2.51
C GLY A 107 -7.62 -3.22 1.58
N ILE A 108 -7.66 -3.46 0.27
CA ILE A 108 -7.81 -2.37 -0.71
C ILE A 108 -9.19 -1.72 -0.61
N ARG A 109 -10.24 -2.52 -0.40
CA ARG A 109 -11.60 -2.00 -0.17
C ARG A 109 -11.64 -1.09 1.06
N GLU A 110 -11.00 -1.48 2.14
CA GLU A 110 -10.92 -0.67 3.36
C GLU A 110 -10.13 0.63 3.14
N ALA A 111 -8.99 0.57 2.45
CA ALA A 111 -8.24 1.78 2.08
C ALA A 111 -9.10 2.74 1.25
N ALA A 112 -9.83 2.22 0.26
CA ALA A 112 -10.73 3.03 -0.58
C ALA A 112 -11.90 3.63 0.23
N ARG A 113 -12.48 2.88 1.17
CA ARG A 113 -13.56 3.35 2.06
C ARG A 113 -13.08 4.45 2.99
N ARG A 114 -11.82 4.40 3.42
CA ARG A 114 -11.16 5.37 4.32
C ARG A 114 -10.51 6.53 3.56
N SER A 115 -10.83 6.70 2.27
CA SER A 115 -10.41 7.82 1.42
C SER A 115 -8.89 7.92 1.25
N TYR A 116 -8.19 6.80 1.17
CA TYR A 116 -6.78 6.78 0.78
C TYR A 116 -6.62 7.07 -0.71
N HIS A 117 -5.58 7.83 -1.05
CA HIS A 117 -5.30 8.27 -2.42
C HIS A 117 -4.32 7.33 -3.12
N VAL A 118 -3.40 6.75 -2.34
CA VAL A 118 -2.39 5.80 -2.82
C VAL A 118 -2.50 4.52 -2.00
N VAL A 119 -2.47 3.38 -2.68
CA VAL A 119 -2.39 2.04 -2.10
C VAL A 119 -1.06 1.46 -2.54
N GLN A 120 -0.12 1.28 -1.60
CA GLN A 120 1.15 0.65 -1.86
C GLN A 120 1.08 -0.85 -1.56
N CYS A 121 1.48 -1.66 -2.54
CA CYS A 121 1.56 -3.11 -2.49
C CYS A 121 2.98 -3.57 -2.88
N SER A 122 3.91 -3.62 -1.93
CA SER A 122 5.29 -4.08 -2.17
C SER A 122 5.40 -5.62 -2.24
N PHE A 123 4.46 -6.26 -2.91
CA PHE A 123 4.40 -7.71 -3.07
C PHE A 123 3.76 -8.07 -4.42
N GLY A 124 3.95 -9.32 -4.82
CA GLY A 124 3.39 -9.85 -6.06
C GLY A 124 3.17 -11.36 -5.97
N ALA A 125 2.50 -11.91 -6.97
CA ALA A 125 2.33 -13.35 -7.13
C ALA A 125 2.83 -13.78 -8.53
N PRO A 126 3.23 -15.05 -8.71
CA PRO A 126 3.55 -15.57 -10.03
C PRO A 126 2.42 -15.30 -11.03
N ALA A 127 2.78 -14.79 -12.21
CA ALA A 127 1.80 -14.44 -13.23
C ALA A 127 1.09 -15.70 -13.75
N ARG A 128 -0.23 -15.75 -13.56
CA ARG A 128 -1.10 -16.79 -14.15
C ARG A 128 -2.20 -16.08 -14.94
N PRO A 129 -2.48 -16.48 -16.20
CA PRO A 129 -3.46 -15.78 -17.05
C PRO A 129 -4.83 -15.58 -16.39
N ARG A 130 -5.26 -16.55 -15.59
CA ARG A 130 -6.53 -16.52 -14.85
C ARG A 130 -6.58 -15.50 -13.70
N ASP A 131 -5.43 -15.10 -13.15
CA ASP A 131 -5.37 -14.25 -11.98
C ASP A 131 -5.63 -12.78 -12.31
N ALA A 132 -5.32 -12.35 -13.54
CA ALA A 132 -5.57 -10.97 -13.98
C ALA A 132 -7.07 -10.61 -13.88
N ALA A 133 -7.95 -11.54 -14.21
CA ALA A 133 -9.40 -11.36 -14.11
C ALA A 133 -9.88 -11.18 -12.65
N ILE A 134 -9.13 -11.67 -11.65
CA ILE A 134 -9.46 -11.50 -10.23
C ILE A 134 -9.29 -10.04 -9.81
N TYR A 135 -8.33 -9.34 -10.43
CA TYR A 135 -7.90 -8.02 -10.00
C TYR A 135 -8.42 -6.87 -10.87
N LYS A 136 -8.54 -7.10 -12.18
CA LYS A 136 -8.84 -6.07 -13.18
C LYS A 136 -10.04 -5.18 -12.82
N GLY A 137 -11.19 -5.77 -12.52
CA GLY A 137 -12.43 -5.02 -12.35
C GLY A 137 -12.40 -4.02 -11.18
N TRP A 138 -11.78 -4.38 -10.07
CA TRP A 138 -11.71 -3.47 -8.92
C TRP A 138 -10.53 -2.49 -9.03
N ILE A 139 -9.42 -2.86 -9.68
CA ILE A 139 -8.33 -1.93 -10.00
C ILE A 139 -8.85 -0.80 -10.89
N ASP A 140 -9.60 -1.13 -11.95
CA ASP A 140 -10.19 -0.13 -12.85
C ASP A 140 -11.14 0.80 -12.09
N ALA A 141 -11.99 0.25 -11.23
CA ALA A 141 -12.94 1.04 -10.44
C ALA A 141 -12.24 2.02 -9.49
N LEU A 142 -11.09 1.64 -8.91
CA LEU A 142 -10.29 2.50 -8.06
C LEU A 142 -9.58 3.59 -8.85
N TYR A 143 -9.03 3.23 -10.01
CA TYR A 143 -8.42 4.20 -10.92
C TYR A 143 -9.41 5.28 -11.35
N LEU A 144 -10.65 4.90 -11.71
CA LEU A 144 -11.72 5.84 -12.05
C LEU A 144 -12.16 6.73 -10.88
N ARG A 145 -11.84 6.35 -9.64
CA ARG A 145 -12.09 7.14 -8.43
C ARG A 145 -10.88 7.99 -8.03
N GLY A 146 -9.81 8.00 -8.82
CA GLY A 146 -8.58 8.73 -8.53
C GLY A 146 -7.71 8.08 -7.45
N ILE A 147 -7.90 6.78 -7.18
CA ILE A 147 -7.07 6.02 -6.24
C ILE A 147 -5.99 5.29 -7.03
N HIS A 148 -4.74 5.59 -6.70
CA HIS A 148 -3.58 5.02 -7.37
C HIS A 148 -3.09 3.78 -6.64
N ILE A 149 -2.91 2.68 -7.38
CA ILE A 149 -2.29 1.46 -6.86
C ILE A 149 -0.87 1.41 -7.38
N VAL A 150 0.08 1.35 -6.46
CA VAL A 150 1.50 1.14 -6.74
C VAL A 150 1.81 -0.29 -6.32
N ALA A 151 2.51 -1.04 -7.18
CA ALA A 151 2.86 -2.42 -6.91
C ALA A 151 4.28 -2.73 -7.36
N ALA A 152 4.95 -3.64 -6.65
CA ALA A 152 6.28 -4.10 -7.01
C ALA A 152 6.29 -4.86 -8.35
N GLY A 153 7.35 -4.67 -9.14
CA GLY A 153 7.65 -5.52 -10.29
C GLY A 153 8.20 -6.89 -9.88
N SER A 154 8.47 -7.76 -10.87
CA SER A 154 9.06 -9.06 -10.59
C SER A 154 10.56 -8.96 -10.25
N ASN A 155 10.97 -9.65 -9.18
CA ASN A 155 12.38 -9.81 -8.82
C ASN A 155 13.10 -10.89 -9.66
N SER A 156 12.38 -11.65 -10.49
CA SER A 156 12.96 -12.73 -11.31
C SER A 156 13.64 -12.24 -12.60
N GLY A 157 13.44 -10.98 -12.99
CA GLY A 157 14.00 -10.40 -14.20
C GLY A 157 15.32 -9.64 -13.99
N PHE A 158 15.74 -9.45 -12.73
CA PHE A 158 17.00 -8.78 -12.41
C PHE A 158 18.13 -9.82 -12.40
N GLN A 159 18.89 -9.86 -13.50
CA GLN A 159 20.16 -10.60 -13.58
C GLN A 159 21.29 -9.57 -13.62
N THR A 160 22.21 -9.64 -12.65
CA THR A 160 23.49 -8.91 -12.66
C THR A 160 24.49 -9.58 -13.57
#